data_AF-A0A497BUV1-F1
#
_entry.id   AF-A0A497BUV1-F1
#
_cell.length_a   1.000
_cell.length_b   1.000
_cell.length_c   1.000
_cell.angle_alpha   90.00
_cell.angle_beta   90.00
_cell.angle_gamma   90.00
#
_symmetry.space_group_name_H-M   'P 1'
#
loop_
_entity.id
_entity.type
_entity.pdbx_description
1 polymer ?
#
loop_
_entity_poly.entity_id
_entity_poly.type
_entity_poly.pdbx_seq_one_letter_code
_entity_poly.pdbx_strand_id
1 'polypeptide(L)' 'MEANSIRIKELEERIADLKARLPKHSVRAAMIIELEDLEEELEQAQAAQQKGEQ' A
#
# COMPACT_ATOMS: atom_id res chain seq x y z
N MET A 1 2.50 -15.30 -12.93
CA MET A 1 3.20 -14.29 -12.11
C MET A 1 2.67 -12.86 -12.30
N GLU A 2 1.77 -12.58 -13.26
CA GLU A 2 1.25 -11.21 -13.49
C GLU A 2 0.32 -10.65 -12.39
N ALA A 3 -0.48 -11.50 -11.74
CA ALA A 3 -1.49 -11.03 -10.78
C ALA A 3 -0.89 -10.31 -9.56
N ASN A 4 0.31 -10.71 -9.11
CA ASN A 4 0.95 -10.12 -7.94
C ASN A 4 1.51 -8.71 -8.24
N SER A 5 2.11 -8.54 -9.43
CA SER A 5 2.60 -7.22 -9.86
C SER A 5 1.46 -6.23 -10.12
N ILE A 6 0.28 -6.69 -10.55
CA ILE A 6 -0.91 -5.85 -10.66
C ILE A 6 -1.36 -5.40 -9.25
N ARG A 7 -1.45 -6.33 -8.29
CA ARG A 7 -1.86 -6.02 -6.92
C ARG A 7 -0.91 -5.04 -6.23
N ILE A 8 0.39 -5.20 -6.41
CA ILE A 8 1.42 -4.28 -5.88
C ILE A 8 1.19 -2.86 -6.41
N LYS A 9 0.99 -2.71 -7.73
CA LYS A 9 0.73 -1.40 -8.34
C LYS A 9 -0.56 -0.75 -7.81
N GLU A 10 -1.63 -1.54 -7.65
CA GLU A 10 -2.89 -1.02 -7.09
C GLU A 10 -2.69 -0.52 -5.64
N LEU A 11 -1.90 -1.23 -4.83
CA LEU A 11 -1.58 -0.81 -3.47
C LEU A 11 -0.75 0.48 -3.46
N GLU A 12 0.27 0.58 -4.32
CA GLU A 12 1.08 1.79 -4.47
C GLU A 12 0.24 3.01 -4.89
N GLU A 13 -0.68 2.85 -5.85
CA GLU A 13 -1.56 3.92 -6.29
C GLU A 13 -2.52 4.38 -5.19
N ARG A 14 -3.10 3.44 -4.42
CA ARG A 14 -3.99 3.76 -3.30
C ARG A 14 -3.25 4.50 -2.18
N ILE A 15 -2.03 4.08 -1.86
CA ILE A 15 -1.17 4.74 -0.88
C ILE A 15 -0.85 6.17 -1.35
N ALA A 16 -0.51 6.36 -2.62
CA ALA A 16 -0.19 7.67 -3.18
C ALA A 16 -1.39 8.62 -3.15
N ASP A 17 -2.58 8.14 -3.52
CA ASP A 17 -3.82 8.93 -3.44
C ASP A 17 -4.14 9.33 -1.99
N LEU A 18 -4.06 8.39 -1.06
CA LEU A 18 -4.33 8.63 0.35
C LEU A 18 -3.35 9.63 0.96
N LYS A 19 -2.04 9.49 0.64
CA LYS A 19 -0.99 10.46 1.02
C LYS A 19 -1.21 11.84 0.41
N ALA A 20 -1.67 11.93 -0.83
CA ALA A 20 -1.96 13.20 -1.48
C ALA A 20 -3.17 13.92 -0.86
N ARG A 21 -4.14 13.16 -0.37
CA ARG A 21 -5.39 13.67 0.23
C ARG A 21 -5.29 13.92 1.73
N LEU A 22 -4.21 13.47 2.38
CA LEU A 22 -4.00 13.62 3.83
C LEU A 22 -3.88 15.10 4.22
N PRO A 23 -4.78 15.62 5.08
CA PRO A 23 -4.76 17.02 5.48
C PRO A 23 -3.62 17.31 6.48
N LYS A 24 -2.69 18.21 6.12
CA LYS A 24 -1.45 18.53 6.86
C LYS A 24 -1.61 18.86 8.35
N HIS A 25 -2.77 19.36 8.76
CA HIS A 25 -3.01 19.86 10.13
C HIS A 25 -4.18 19.18 10.84
N SER A 26 -4.87 18.25 10.18
CA SER A 26 -6.07 17.59 10.72
C SER A 26 -6.14 16.16 10.23
N VAL A 27 -4.98 15.50 10.25
CA VAL A 27 -4.85 14.11 9.83
C VAL A 27 -5.82 13.26 10.65
N ARG A 28 -6.75 12.61 9.96
CA ARG A 28 -7.74 11.76 10.61
C ARG A 28 -7.07 10.44 10.99
N ALA A 29 -7.24 10.01 12.23
CA ALA A 29 -6.73 8.72 12.70
C ALA A 29 -7.13 7.56 11.77
N ALA A 30 -8.37 7.57 11.27
CA ALA A 30 -8.84 6.57 10.29
C ALA A 30 -8.01 6.54 8.98
N MET A 31 -7.54 7.69 8.49
CA MET A 31 -6.71 7.75 7.29
C MET A 31 -5.27 7.30 7.55
N ILE A 32 -4.77 7.46 8.77
CA ILE A 32 -3.45 6.95 9.17
C ILE A 32 -3.50 5.43 9.28
N ILE A 33 -4.52 4.90 9.96
CA ILE A 33 -4.71 3.45 10.08
C ILE A 33 -4.87 2.82 8.69
N GLU A 34 -5.71 3.41 7.83
CA GLU A 34 -5.85 2.92 6.45
C GLU A 34 -4.53 2.97 5.67
N LEU A 35 -3.70 3.99 5.90
CA LEU A 35 -2.40 4.08 5.26
C LEU A 35 -1.44 3.00 5.77
N GLU A 36 -1.36 2.80 7.09
CA GLU A 36 -0.54 1.76 7.72
C GLU A 36 -0.94 0.37 7.22
N ASP A 37 -2.23 0.07 7.14
CA ASP A 37 -2.75 -1.20 6.61
C ASP A 37 -2.34 -1.42 5.14
N LEU A 38 -2.47 -0.38 4.30
CA LEU A 38 -2.08 -0.46 2.89
C LEU A 38 -0.56 -0.65 2.71
N GLU A 39 0.25 0.02 3.53
CA GLU A 39 1.70 -0.12 3.51
C GLU A 39 2.14 -1.53 3.96
N GLU A 40 1.48 -2.11 4.96
CA GLU A 40 1.72 -3.49 5.40
C GLU A 40 1.31 -4.51 4.32
N GLU A 41 0.13 -4.34 3.69
CA GLU A 41 -0.30 -5.19 2.57
C GLU A 41 0.70 -5.17 1.40
N LEU A 42 1.25 -3.99 1.09
CA LEU A 42 2.23 -3.81 0.03
C LEU A 42 3.53 -4.56 0.35
N GLU A 43 4.04 -4.42 1.58
CA GLU A 43 5.24 -5.13 2.02
C GLU A 43 5.05 -6.64 1.93
N GLN A 44 3.91 -7.16 2.38
CA GLN A 44 3.60 -8.59 2.30
C GLN A 44 3.51 -9.08 0.85
N ALA A 45 2.86 -8.32 -0.04
CA ALA A 45 2.74 -8.66 -1.45
C ALA A 45 4.11 -8.69 -2.15
N GLN A 46 4.97 -7.71 -1.85
CA GLN A 46 6.35 -7.65 -2.34
C GLN A 46 7.19 -8.82 -1.81
N ALA A 47 7.12 -9.12 -0.51
CA ALA A 47 7.82 -10.24 0.09
C ALA A 47 7.36 -11.59 -0.49
N ALA A 48 6.07 -11.75 -0.74
CA ALA A 48 5.50 -12.94 -1.39
C ALA A 48 5.96 -13.07 -2.85
N GLN A 49 6.11 -11.95 -3.57
CA GLN A 49 6.66 -11.94 -4.93
C GLN A 49 8.13 -12.42 -4.91
N GLN A 50 8.95 -11.83 -4.04
CA GLN A 50 10.37 -12.16 -3.92
C GLN A 50 10.61 -13.61 -3.48
N LYS A 51 9.78 -14.16 -2.57
CA LYS A 51 9.86 -15.56 -2.13
C LYS A 51 9.40 -16.56 -3.20
N GLY A 52 8.59 -16.14 -4.17
CA GLY A 52 8.19 -16.97 -5.31
C GLY A 52 9.22 -17.02 -6.43
N GLU A 53 10.25 -16.17 -6.38
CA GLU A 53 11.34 -16.06 -7.35
C GLU A 53 12.66 -16.70 -6.87
N GLN A 54 12.67 -17.33 -5.68
CA GLN A 54 13.82 -18.04 -5.07
C GLN A 54 13.74 -19.56 -5.20
#